data_AF-A0A3C1L3S8-F1
#
_entry.id   AF-A0A3C1L3S8-F1
#
_cell.length_a   1.000
_cell.length_b   1.000
_cell.length_c   1.000
_cell.angle_alpha   90.00
_cell.angle_beta   90.00
_cell.angle_gamma   90.00
#
_symmetry.space_group_name_H-M   'P 1'
#
loop_
_entity.id
_entity.type
_entity.pdbx_description
1 polymer ?
#
loop_
_entity_poly.entity_id
_entity_poly.type
_entity_poly.pdbx_seq_one_letter_code
_entity_poly.pdbx_strand_id
1 'polypeptide(L)'
;MKATRSTTRLLAGLVGALALFAASCGDDDKDTTATTAPTEVTSADTTADTTAPDATVPDTAAPDTTMPDTTMASNPFEGALSGVFGVVTGACADGAVTGSYFRMVQAGGTVEAGPFIPNGDSACADTTYSLLAAGTDGGLLSGDWQAAPEPAFDATGNGLADSLVAPVKFFGVSFAAATDPAEAMPSITGADGTLTGDLSAFTAYYANGVFNQGAPKPDGSGTAATGTIDPTTGAFTLDWTSLIVGGSFDGFTGVWHLEGVFTPNG
;
A
#
# COMPACT_ATOMS: atom_id res chain seq x y z
N MET A 1 3.63 16.58 60.48
CA MET A 1 2.41 17.40 60.67
C MET A 1 2.77 18.88 60.63
N LYS A 2 2.48 19.56 59.52
CA LYS A 2 2.02 20.96 59.47
C LYS A 2 1.59 21.27 58.03
N ALA A 3 0.28 21.42 57.86
CA ALA A 3 -0.41 21.81 56.64
C ALA A 3 -0.25 23.32 56.38
N THR A 4 -0.71 23.77 55.19
CA THR A 4 -1.13 25.14 54.77
C THR A 4 -0.47 25.47 53.42
N ARG A 5 -1.13 25.87 52.33
CA ARG A 5 -2.52 26.26 52.05
C ARG A 5 -2.79 26.09 50.54
N SER A 6 -4.03 25.70 50.24
CA SER A 6 -4.67 25.78 48.93
C SER A 6 -4.77 27.23 48.44
N THR A 7 -4.54 27.46 47.15
CA THR A 7 -4.77 28.75 46.49
C THR A 7 -5.85 28.57 45.43
N THR A 8 -7.05 29.04 45.75
CA THR A 8 -8.17 29.23 44.83
C THR A 8 -7.95 30.53 44.04
N ARG A 9 -8.02 30.48 42.71
CA ARG A 9 -8.39 31.64 41.89
C ARG A 9 -9.47 31.22 40.90
N LEU A 10 -10.44 32.12 40.80
CA LEU A 10 -11.77 31.99 40.20
C LEU A 10 -11.88 33.12 39.15
N LEU A 11 -12.90 33.03 38.29
CA LEU A 11 -13.33 33.91 37.17
C LEU A 11 -12.77 33.51 35.79
N ALA A 12 -13.57 32.92 34.89
CA ALA A 12 -14.80 33.39 34.23
C ALA A 12 -14.52 34.48 33.17
N GLY A 13 -14.63 34.09 31.89
CA GLY A 13 -14.63 34.96 30.71
C GLY A 13 -15.60 34.43 29.66
N LEU A 14 -16.60 35.25 29.33
CA LEU A 14 -17.78 34.99 28.51
C LEU A 14 -17.51 34.84 27.00
N VAL A 15 -18.30 33.95 26.39
CA VAL A 15 -19.20 34.13 25.21
C VAL A 15 -18.73 35.03 24.04
N GLY A 16 -18.73 34.43 22.84
CA GLY A 16 -18.78 35.13 21.56
C GLY A 16 -19.18 34.19 20.42
N ALA A 17 -20.47 33.92 20.27
CA ALA A 17 -21.04 33.28 19.09
C ALA A 17 -21.29 34.33 18.00
N LEU A 18 -20.88 34.06 16.76
CA LEU A 18 -21.38 34.78 15.59
C LEU A 18 -21.56 33.79 14.43
N ALA A 19 -22.82 33.46 14.16
CA ALA A 19 -23.26 32.77 12.96
C ALA A 19 -23.40 33.79 11.82
N LEU A 20 -22.99 33.41 10.61
CA LEU A 20 -23.36 34.08 9.37
C LEU A 20 -23.88 33.03 8.39
N PHE A 21 -25.16 33.19 8.06
CA PHE A 21 -25.90 32.46 7.03
C PHE A 21 -25.48 32.93 5.63
N ALA A 22 -25.38 32.00 4.70
CA ALA A 22 -25.68 32.26 3.29
C ALA A 22 -26.36 31.01 2.70
N ALA A 23 -27.68 31.09 2.60
CA ALA A 23 -28.49 30.23 1.76
C ALA A 23 -28.40 30.76 0.32
N SER A 24 -28.15 29.88 -0.65
CA SER A 24 -28.51 30.13 -2.05
C SER A 24 -29.60 29.14 -2.44
N CYS A 25 -30.84 29.63 -2.45
CA CYS A 25 -31.93 29.03 -3.19
C CYS A 25 -31.84 29.48 -4.64
N GLY A 26 -32.04 28.54 -5.56
CA GLY A 26 -32.34 28.79 -6.97
C GLY A 26 -33.32 27.73 -7.44
N ASP A 27 -34.62 28.07 -7.37
CA ASP A 27 -35.72 27.40 -8.05
C ASP A 27 -35.64 27.64 -9.57
N ASP A 28 -35.96 26.64 -10.39
CA ASP A 28 -37.15 26.69 -11.28
C ASP A 28 -37.22 25.45 -12.22
N ASP A 29 -38.34 24.73 -12.06
CA ASP A 29 -39.10 23.85 -12.96
C ASP A 29 -38.56 23.49 -14.37
N LYS A 30 -38.64 22.19 -14.72
CA LYS A 30 -39.75 21.61 -15.51
C LYS A 30 -39.59 20.11 -15.83
N ASP A 31 -40.65 19.38 -15.48
CA ASP A 31 -41.36 18.36 -16.26
C ASP A 31 -40.66 17.08 -16.79
N THR A 32 -41.07 15.98 -16.13
CA THR A 32 -41.73 14.79 -16.70
C THR A 32 -40.97 13.70 -17.48
N THR A 33 -41.15 12.50 -16.90
CA THR A 33 -41.59 11.23 -17.51
C THR A 33 -40.57 10.21 -18.05
N ALA A 34 -40.59 9.08 -17.33
CA ALA A 34 -40.82 7.72 -17.81
C ALA A 34 -39.64 6.91 -18.37
N THR A 35 -39.19 5.97 -17.54
CA THR A 35 -39.28 4.51 -17.75
C THR A 35 -39.65 4.07 -19.16
N THR A 36 -38.83 3.22 -19.80
CA THR A 36 -39.04 1.76 -19.91
C THR A 36 -37.86 1.12 -20.67
N ALA A 37 -37.37 -0.02 -20.18
CA ALA A 37 -36.48 -0.93 -20.91
C ALA A 37 -37.19 -1.54 -22.14
N PRO A 38 -36.48 -1.94 -23.21
CA PRO A 38 -37.04 -2.83 -24.20
C PRO A 38 -36.66 -4.28 -23.93
N THR A 39 -37.73 -5.07 -23.81
CA THR A 39 -37.82 -6.51 -23.81
C THR A 39 -37.32 -7.13 -25.12
N GLU A 40 -36.69 -8.28 -24.96
CA GLU A 40 -36.34 -9.30 -25.95
C GLU A 40 -37.55 -9.68 -26.82
N VAL A 41 -37.39 -9.62 -28.15
CA VAL A 41 -38.37 -10.17 -29.10
C VAL A 41 -37.65 -11.09 -30.09
N THR A 42 -37.83 -12.38 -29.84
CA THR A 42 -37.70 -13.49 -30.78
C THR A 42 -38.58 -13.24 -32.01
N SER A 43 -38.06 -13.48 -33.21
CA SER A 43 -38.87 -13.66 -34.42
C SER A 43 -38.34 -14.85 -35.22
N ALA A 44 -39.24 -15.80 -35.44
CA ALA A 44 -39.05 -16.95 -36.31
C ALA A 44 -39.56 -16.64 -37.73
N ASP A 45 -38.80 -17.16 -38.70
CA ASP A 45 -39.17 -17.79 -39.98
C ASP A 45 -40.34 -17.25 -40.83
N THR A 46 -40.08 -16.93 -42.10
CA THR A 46 -40.58 -17.69 -43.29
C THR A 46 -40.31 -16.94 -44.61
N THR A 47 -39.72 -17.68 -45.53
CA THR A 47 -39.50 -17.57 -46.99
C THR A 47 -40.18 -16.47 -47.83
N ALA A 48 -39.41 -15.88 -48.77
CA ALA A 48 -39.85 -15.69 -50.16
C ALA A 48 -38.65 -15.67 -51.12
N ASP A 49 -38.73 -16.56 -52.11
CA ASP A 49 -37.89 -16.78 -53.27
C ASP A 49 -37.91 -15.58 -54.22
N THR A 50 -36.73 -15.09 -54.64
CA THR A 50 -36.60 -14.35 -55.90
C THR A 50 -35.20 -14.59 -56.48
N THR A 51 -35.22 -15.27 -57.62
CA THR A 51 -34.10 -15.60 -58.49
C THR A 51 -33.45 -14.35 -59.07
N ALA A 52 -32.14 -14.18 -58.88
CA ALA A 52 -31.30 -13.25 -59.65
C ALA A 52 -29.96 -13.93 -59.99
N PRO A 53 -29.40 -13.67 -61.18
CA PRO A 53 -28.40 -14.55 -61.79
C PRO A 53 -26.99 -14.31 -61.27
N ASP A 54 -26.24 -15.41 -61.34
CA ASP A 54 -24.81 -15.59 -61.15
C ASP A 54 -23.97 -14.49 -61.84
N ALA A 55 -23.30 -13.67 -61.02
CA ALA A 55 -22.24 -12.78 -61.44
C ALA A 55 -20.97 -13.17 -60.68
N THR A 56 -20.09 -13.87 -61.39
CA THR A 56 -18.75 -14.23 -60.94
C THR A 56 -17.91 -12.96 -60.75
N VAL A 57 -17.80 -12.51 -59.50
CA VAL A 57 -16.81 -11.50 -59.10
C VAL A 57 -15.46 -12.22 -58.95
N PRO A 58 -14.39 -11.81 -59.65
CA PRO A 58 -13.06 -12.36 -59.41
C PRO A 58 -12.59 -11.87 -58.04
N ASP A 59 -12.40 -12.81 -57.13
CA ASP A 59 -11.75 -12.60 -55.83
C ASP A 59 -10.30 -12.13 -56.06
N THR A 60 -10.10 -10.82 -56.00
CA THR A 60 -8.76 -10.24 -55.99
C THR A 60 -8.31 -10.21 -54.55
N ALA A 61 -7.67 -11.29 -54.11
CA ALA A 61 -7.02 -11.37 -52.82
C ALA A 61 -6.09 -10.17 -52.63
N ALA A 62 -6.45 -9.27 -51.71
CA ALA A 62 -5.51 -8.29 -51.19
C ALA A 62 -4.34 -9.06 -50.58
N PRO A 63 -3.08 -8.61 -50.75
CA PRO A 63 -1.96 -9.26 -50.10
C PRO A 63 -2.16 -9.11 -48.59
N ASP A 64 -2.30 -10.26 -47.94
CA ASP A 64 -2.38 -10.38 -46.49
C ASP A 64 -1.04 -9.94 -45.90
N THR A 65 -0.89 -8.65 -45.65
CA THR A 65 0.20 -8.12 -44.82
C THR A 65 -0.18 -8.38 -43.37
N THR A 66 -0.13 -9.65 -42.97
CA THR A 66 0.01 -10.01 -41.56
C THR A 66 1.30 -9.36 -41.08
N MET A 67 1.15 -8.27 -40.33
CA MET A 67 2.23 -7.79 -39.46
C MET A 67 2.70 -8.99 -38.65
N PRO A 68 4.01 -9.25 -38.53
CA PRO A 68 4.47 -10.31 -37.68
C PRO A 68 3.87 -10.08 -36.30
N ASP A 69 3.11 -11.06 -35.81
CA ASP A 69 2.66 -11.13 -34.44
C ASP A 69 3.93 -11.10 -33.61
N THR A 70 4.29 -9.89 -33.18
CA THR A 70 5.38 -9.69 -32.24
C THR A 70 4.75 -10.14 -30.95
N THR A 71 4.80 -11.44 -30.71
CA THR A 71 4.45 -12.03 -29.43
C THR A 71 5.31 -11.29 -28.42
N MET A 72 4.72 -10.29 -27.77
CA MET A 72 5.33 -9.64 -26.62
C MET A 72 5.67 -10.79 -25.70
N ALA A 73 6.96 -11.02 -25.44
CA ALA A 73 7.37 -12.01 -24.47
C ALA A 73 6.52 -11.76 -23.22
N SER A 74 5.75 -12.75 -22.80
CA SER A 74 4.86 -12.63 -21.65
C SER A 74 5.71 -12.12 -20.49
N ASN A 75 5.39 -10.93 -19.98
CA ASN A 75 6.07 -10.40 -18.81
C ASN A 75 5.92 -11.44 -17.69
N PRO A 76 7.02 -12.02 -17.17
CA PRO A 76 6.94 -13.09 -16.18
C PRO A 76 6.38 -12.61 -14.84
N PHE A 77 6.17 -11.30 -14.69
CA PHE A 77 5.66 -10.66 -13.48
C PHE A 77 4.23 -10.12 -13.66
N GLU A 78 3.41 -10.76 -14.49
CA GLU A 78 1.98 -10.48 -14.61
C GLU A 78 1.15 -11.41 -13.70
N GLY A 79 0.13 -10.86 -13.05
CA GLY A 79 -0.75 -11.58 -12.15
C GLY A 79 -0.18 -11.73 -10.74
N ALA A 80 -0.67 -12.73 -10.00
CA ALA A 80 -0.26 -12.96 -8.62
C ALA A 80 1.21 -13.42 -8.55
N LEU A 81 2.02 -12.70 -7.77
CA LEU A 81 3.45 -12.94 -7.63
C LEU A 81 3.71 -13.65 -6.31
N SER A 82 3.85 -14.98 -6.34
CA SER A 82 4.25 -15.77 -5.17
C SER A 82 5.77 -15.97 -5.15
N GLY A 83 6.41 -15.53 -4.08
CA GLY A 83 7.87 -15.51 -3.99
C GLY A 83 8.42 -14.49 -3.00
N VAL A 84 9.72 -14.26 -3.09
CA VAL A 84 10.45 -13.33 -2.22
C VAL A 84 10.59 -11.98 -2.92
N PHE A 85 10.06 -10.93 -2.32
CA PHE A 85 10.39 -9.54 -2.62
C PHE A 85 11.63 -9.17 -1.80
N GLY A 86 12.80 -9.38 -2.40
CA GLY A 86 14.08 -9.21 -1.73
C GLY A 86 14.31 -7.78 -1.22
N VAL A 87 14.95 -7.64 -0.07
CA VAL A 87 15.24 -6.35 0.55
C VAL A 87 16.70 -5.97 0.33
N VAL A 88 16.95 -4.97 -0.51
CA VAL A 88 18.27 -4.34 -0.62
C VAL A 88 18.49 -3.46 0.60
N THR A 89 19.66 -3.62 1.23
CA THR A 89 20.06 -2.82 2.39
C THR A 89 20.04 -1.34 2.05
N GLY A 90 19.33 -0.56 2.86
CA GLY A 90 19.30 0.88 2.76
C GLY A 90 20.69 1.47 2.94
N ALA A 91 20.99 2.55 2.20
CA ALA A 91 22.21 3.31 2.33
C ALA A 91 21.95 4.80 2.15
N CYS A 92 22.82 5.61 2.77
CA CYS A 92 22.82 7.06 2.63
C CYS A 92 24.18 7.47 2.05
N ALA A 93 24.20 7.82 0.76
CA ALA A 93 25.39 8.25 0.05
C ALA A 93 25.12 9.59 -0.64
N ASP A 94 26.02 10.56 -0.47
CA ASP A 94 25.97 11.86 -1.15
C ASP A 94 24.63 12.61 -1.01
N GLY A 95 23.94 12.43 0.12
CA GLY A 95 22.65 13.06 0.41
C GLY A 95 21.44 12.36 -0.22
N ALA A 96 21.64 11.26 -0.94
CA ALA A 96 20.58 10.40 -1.44
C ALA A 96 20.42 9.15 -0.55
N VAL A 97 19.18 8.72 -0.37
CA VAL A 97 18.85 7.43 0.25
C VAL A 97 18.53 6.44 -0.86
N THR A 98 19.15 5.27 -0.83
CA THR A 98 18.95 4.17 -1.78
C THR A 98 18.62 2.88 -1.05
N GLY A 99 17.97 1.91 -1.70
CA GLY A 99 17.58 0.66 -1.05
C GLY A 99 16.42 0.86 -0.09
N SER A 100 16.19 -0.11 0.79
CA SER A 100 14.98 -0.16 1.61
C SER A 100 15.09 0.68 2.89
N TYR A 101 14.01 1.34 3.28
CA TYR A 101 13.97 2.18 4.47
C TYR A 101 12.57 2.30 5.09
N PHE A 102 12.56 2.72 6.35
CA PHE A 102 11.38 3.14 7.08
C PHE A 102 11.52 4.60 7.52
N ARG A 103 10.43 5.35 7.46
CA ARG A 103 10.28 6.67 8.10
C ARG A 103 8.96 6.71 8.86
N MET A 104 8.83 7.65 9.78
CA MET A 104 7.59 7.86 10.51
C MET A 104 7.19 9.32 10.51
N VAL A 105 5.99 9.60 10.04
CA VAL A 105 5.36 10.92 10.06
C VAL A 105 4.70 11.11 11.43
N GLN A 106 4.92 12.28 12.04
CA GLN A 106 4.29 12.65 13.30
C GLN A 106 2.78 12.81 13.15
N ALA A 107 2.05 12.68 14.26
CA ALA A 107 0.61 12.89 14.26
C ALA A 107 0.21 14.25 13.66
N GLY A 108 -0.71 14.22 12.70
CA GLY A 108 -1.18 15.41 11.96
C GLY A 108 -0.27 15.88 10.82
N GLY A 109 0.85 15.20 10.57
CA GLY A 109 1.74 15.46 9.44
C GLY A 109 1.30 14.75 8.14
N THR A 110 2.12 14.93 7.09
CA THR A 110 1.94 14.27 5.78
C THR A 110 3.25 13.64 5.30
N VAL A 111 3.19 12.75 4.31
CA VAL A 111 4.40 12.16 3.71
C VAL A 111 5.19 13.22 2.93
N GLU A 112 4.52 14.19 2.33
CA GLU A 112 5.14 15.22 1.50
C GLU A 112 5.84 16.29 2.35
N ALA A 113 5.22 16.69 3.47
CA ALA A 113 5.70 17.82 4.27
C ALA A 113 6.22 17.43 5.67
N GLY A 114 5.98 16.21 6.14
CA GLY A 114 6.24 15.80 7.50
C GLY A 114 5.35 16.54 8.52
N PRO A 115 5.84 16.82 9.75
CA PRO A 115 7.20 16.55 10.21
C PRO A 115 7.43 15.05 10.43
N PHE A 116 8.65 14.60 10.11
CA PHE A 116 9.07 13.22 10.37
C PHE A 116 9.70 13.11 11.75
N ILE A 117 9.68 11.89 12.31
CA ILE A 117 10.40 11.58 13.55
C ILE A 117 11.88 11.33 13.24
N PRO A 118 12.81 12.08 13.86
CA PRO A 118 14.23 11.76 13.77
C PRO A 118 14.53 10.51 14.61
N ASN A 119 15.13 9.50 13.99
CA ASN A 119 15.70 8.34 14.64
C ASN A 119 17.16 8.62 15.03
N GLY A 120 17.43 8.76 16.32
CA GLY A 120 18.78 9.00 16.84
C GLY A 120 19.78 7.87 16.56
N ASP A 121 19.31 6.66 16.23
CA ASP A 121 20.15 5.51 15.88
C ASP A 121 20.41 5.41 14.36
N SER A 122 19.86 6.31 13.56
CA SER A 122 20.10 6.34 12.12
C SER A 122 21.57 6.60 11.79
N ALA A 123 22.09 5.87 10.81
CA ALA A 123 23.42 6.11 10.24
C ALA A 123 23.44 7.27 9.22
N CYS A 124 22.26 7.78 8.83
CA CYS A 124 22.11 8.82 7.83
C CYS A 124 22.28 10.23 8.41
N ALA A 125 22.72 11.16 7.57
CA ALA A 125 22.75 12.58 7.93
C ALA A 125 21.33 13.13 8.14
N ASP A 126 20.37 12.73 7.30
CA ASP A 126 18.95 12.87 7.61
C ASP A 126 18.53 11.71 8.51
N THR A 127 18.43 11.99 9.81
CA THR A 127 18.11 10.99 10.82
C THR A 127 16.67 10.52 10.77
N THR A 128 15.81 11.09 9.93
CA THR A 128 14.42 10.63 9.77
C THR A 128 14.30 9.30 9.03
N TYR A 129 15.38 8.84 8.40
CA TYR A 129 15.47 7.54 7.73
C TYR A 129 15.99 6.47 8.67
N SER A 130 15.28 5.34 8.75
CA SER A 130 15.75 4.11 9.38
C SER A 130 16.01 3.09 8.28
N LEU A 131 17.27 2.81 8.00
CA LEU A 131 17.67 1.92 6.91
C LEU A 131 17.29 0.47 7.26
N LEU A 132 16.63 -0.21 6.32
CA LEU A 132 16.26 -1.62 6.45
C LEU A 132 17.33 -2.50 5.80
N ALA A 133 17.44 -3.73 6.28
CA ALA A 133 18.26 -4.77 5.66
C ALA A 133 17.46 -6.07 5.60
N ALA A 134 17.81 -6.94 4.65
CA ALA A 134 17.16 -8.24 4.52
C ALA A 134 17.22 -9.05 5.82
N GLY A 135 16.10 -9.70 6.12
CA GLY A 135 16.02 -10.72 7.15
C GLY A 135 16.59 -12.06 6.71
N THR A 136 16.35 -13.10 7.51
CA THR A 136 16.84 -14.46 7.27
C THR A 136 16.20 -15.12 6.04
N ASP A 137 15.01 -14.69 5.63
CA ASP A 137 14.34 -15.15 4.40
C ASP A 137 14.70 -14.29 3.17
N GLY A 138 15.54 -13.26 3.35
CA GLY A 138 15.97 -12.38 2.26
C GLY A 138 15.01 -11.23 1.92
N GLY A 139 13.78 -11.24 2.44
CA GLY A 139 12.81 -10.16 2.23
C GLY A 139 11.37 -10.53 2.57
N LEU A 140 10.42 -9.81 1.97
CA LEU A 140 8.98 -10.02 2.14
C LEU A 140 8.50 -11.20 1.29
N LEU A 141 7.85 -12.16 1.93
CA LEU A 141 7.16 -13.25 1.23
C LEU A 141 5.76 -12.82 0.80
N SER A 142 5.45 -13.02 -0.47
CA SER A 142 4.09 -12.92 -1.02
C SER A 142 3.52 -14.32 -1.22
N GLY A 143 2.36 -14.57 -0.64
CA GLY A 143 1.68 -15.87 -0.63
C GLY A 143 2.06 -16.79 0.53
N ASP A 144 2.87 -16.33 1.50
CA ASP A 144 3.31 -17.08 2.67
C ASP A 144 3.41 -16.19 3.92
N TRP A 145 3.51 -16.82 5.10
CA TRP A 145 3.62 -16.14 6.40
C TRP A 145 5.05 -16.05 6.91
N GLN A 146 5.42 -14.88 7.43
CA GLN A 146 6.63 -14.63 8.21
C GLN A 146 6.24 -14.13 9.61
N ALA A 147 5.70 -15.03 10.44
CA ALA A 147 5.17 -14.69 11.76
C ALA A 147 6.28 -14.35 12.76
N ALA A 148 5.96 -13.52 13.76
CA ALA A 148 6.88 -13.27 14.87
C ALA A 148 7.10 -14.55 15.70
N PRO A 149 8.31 -14.74 16.27
CA PRO A 149 8.58 -15.88 17.15
C PRO A 149 7.78 -15.77 18.46
N GLU A 150 7.73 -16.86 19.22
CA GLU A 150 7.18 -16.86 20.58
C GLU A 150 8.29 -17.16 21.59
N PRO A 151 8.63 -16.22 22.50
CA PRO A 151 8.05 -14.88 22.65
C PRO A 151 8.46 -13.91 21.52
N ALA A 152 7.61 -12.92 21.23
CA ALA A 152 7.88 -11.92 20.19
C ALA A 152 8.92 -10.85 20.59
N PHE A 153 9.22 -10.76 21.88
CA PHE A 153 10.11 -9.75 22.46
C PHE A 153 11.15 -10.39 23.38
N ASP A 154 12.32 -9.75 23.46
CA ASP A 154 13.25 -10.01 24.55
C ASP A 154 12.87 -9.28 25.85
N ALA A 155 13.64 -9.52 26.91
CA ALA A 155 13.40 -8.92 28.23
C ALA A 155 13.52 -7.38 28.27
N THR A 156 14.09 -6.76 27.23
CA THR A 156 14.27 -5.31 27.10
C THR A 156 13.28 -4.68 26.10
N GLY A 157 12.39 -5.48 25.51
CA GLY A 157 11.37 -5.02 24.57
C GLY A 157 11.85 -4.89 23.13
N ASN A 158 13.02 -5.44 22.76
CA ASN A 158 13.39 -5.56 21.36
C ASN A 158 12.50 -6.57 20.67
N GLY A 159 11.97 -6.23 19.49
CA GLY A 159 11.31 -7.19 18.62
C GLY A 159 12.28 -8.26 18.14
N LEU A 160 11.84 -9.51 18.13
CA LEU A 160 12.69 -10.67 17.83
C LEU A 160 12.51 -11.24 16.41
N ALA A 161 11.48 -10.82 15.68
CA ALA A 161 11.29 -11.30 14.31
C ALA A 161 12.42 -10.79 13.40
N ASP A 162 13.05 -11.70 12.65
CA ASP A 162 14.16 -11.39 11.76
C ASP A 162 14.02 -12.02 10.38
N SER A 163 12.89 -12.66 10.08
CA SER A 163 12.59 -13.31 8.80
C SER A 163 12.50 -12.34 7.63
N LEU A 164 11.72 -11.26 7.78
CA LEU A 164 11.39 -10.32 6.71
C LEU A 164 12.47 -9.26 6.50
N VAL A 165 12.72 -8.48 7.55
CA VAL A 165 13.83 -7.54 7.66
C VAL A 165 14.60 -7.82 8.95
N ALA A 166 15.90 -7.57 8.94
CA ALA A 166 16.69 -7.59 10.17
C ALA A 166 16.16 -6.53 11.15
N PRO A 167 16.11 -6.80 12.47
CA PRO A 167 15.65 -5.80 13.44
C PRO A 167 16.46 -4.51 13.38
N VAL A 168 15.77 -3.37 13.42
CA VAL A 168 16.37 -2.03 13.26
C VAL A 168 16.18 -1.22 14.52
N LYS A 169 17.26 -0.60 15.00
CA LYS A 169 17.20 0.27 16.18
C LYS A 169 16.44 1.55 15.90
N PHE A 170 15.56 1.87 16.82
CA PHE A 170 14.77 3.10 16.83
C PHE A 170 14.64 3.55 18.29
N PHE A 171 15.26 4.68 18.64
CA PHE A 171 15.37 5.15 20.03
C PHE A 171 15.95 4.10 21.01
N GLY A 172 17.00 3.39 20.57
CA GLY A 172 17.74 2.42 21.38
C GLY A 172 17.08 1.06 21.53
N VAL A 173 15.86 0.88 21.03
CA VAL A 173 15.13 -0.41 21.00
C VAL A 173 15.00 -0.87 19.56
N SER A 174 15.23 -2.15 19.30
CA SER A 174 15.02 -2.70 17.96
C SER A 174 13.53 -2.91 17.71
N PHE A 175 13.00 -2.30 16.65
CA PHE A 175 11.76 -2.77 16.06
C PHE A 175 12.05 -3.94 15.12
N ALA A 176 11.09 -4.86 15.06
CA ALA A 176 11.07 -5.96 14.11
C ALA A 176 9.78 -5.90 13.30
N ALA A 177 9.79 -6.47 12.09
CA ALA A 177 8.60 -6.62 11.28
C ALA A 177 8.31 -8.09 11.03
N ALA A 178 7.02 -8.43 11.08
CA ALA A 178 6.50 -9.76 10.80
C ALA A 178 5.12 -9.63 10.15
N THR A 179 4.54 -10.74 9.74
CA THR A 179 3.17 -10.81 9.21
C THR A 179 2.29 -11.54 10.21
N ASP A 180 1.21 -10.91 10.67
CA ASP A 180 0.27 -11.50 11.62
C ASP A 180 -0.71 -12.45 10.91
N PRO A 181 -0.69 -13.77 11.21
CA PRO A 181 -1.61 -14.72 10.60
C PRO A 181 -3.09 -14.53 10.97
N ALA A 182 -3.42 -13.62 11.88
CA ALA A 182 -4.79 -13.22 12.17
C ALA A 182 -5.42 -12.37 11.05
N GLU A 183 -4.60 -11.78 10.17
CA GLU A 183 -5.02 -10.89 9.08
C GLU A 183 -5.01 -11.62 7.71
N ALA A 184 -5.20 -10.89 6.60
CA ALA A 184 -5.13 -11.48 5.27
C ALA A 184 -3.68 -11.84 4.90
N MET A 185 -3.51 -12.97 4.21
CA MET A 185 -2.19 -13.41 3.75
C MET A 185 -1.56 -12.37 2.83
N PRO A 186 -0.28 -11.98 3.05
CA PRO A 186 0.39 -11.03 2.19
C PRO A 186 0.33 -11.47 0.74
N SER A 187 -0.08 -10.56 -0.14
CA SER A 187 -0.17 -10.85 -1.57
C SER A 187 0.23 -9.63 -2.38
N ILE A 188 1.00 -9.86 -3.44
CA ILE A 188 1.41 -8.83 -4.39
C ILE A 188 1.04 -9.33 -5.80
N THR A 189 0.45 -8.44 -6.58
CA THR A 189 0.07 -8.66 -7.98
C THR A 189 0.82 -7.69 -8.85
N GLY A 190 1.36 -8.18 -9.97
CA GLY A 190 1.94 -7.35 -11.01
C GLY A 190 0.98 -7.15 -12.18
N ALA A 191 0.96 -5.95 -12.74
CA ALA A 191 0.23 -5.62 -13.96
C ALA A 191 0.94 -4.48 -14.70
N ASP A 192 1.32 -4.70 -15.95
CA ASP A 192 1.93 -3.68 -16.82
C ASP A 192 3.14 -2.97 -16.17
N GLY A 193 4.01 -3.74 -15.52
CA GLY A 193 5.20 -3.21 -14.81
C GLY A 193 4.89 -2.47 -13.50
N THR A 194 3.64 -2.52 -13.03
CA THR A 194 3.19 -1.92 -11.77
C THR A 194 2.91 -3.02 -10.76
N LEU A 195 3.14 -2.76 -9.48
CA LEU A 195 2.79 -3.65 -8.37
C LEU A 195 1.63 -3.09 -7.57
N THR A 196 0.74 -3.97 -7.10
CA THR A 196 -0.26 -3.68 -6.07
C THR A 196 -0.26 -4.80 -5.04
N GLY A 197 -0.26 -4.47 -3.75
CA GLY A 197 -0.17 -5.46 -2.67
C GLY A 197 -1.20 -5.26 -1.56
N ASP A 198 -1.76 -6.37 -1.09
CA ASP A 198 -2.41 -6.47 0.22
C ASP A 198 -1.37 -6.93 1.23
N LEU A 199 -0.93 -6.00 2.06
CA LEU A 199 0.00 -6.21 3.16
C LEU A 199 -0.69 -5.96 4.50
N SER A 200 -2.00 -6.15 4.60
CA SER A 200 -2.78 -5.84 5.81
C SER A 200 -2.26 -6.55 7.08
N ALA A 201 -1.61 -7.71 6.93
CA ALA A 201 -0.93 -8.43 8.00
C ALA A 201 0.41 -7.85 8.47
N PHE A 202 1.04 -6.93 7.73
CA PHE A 202 2.37 -6.42 8.08
C PHE A 202 2.32 -5.71 9.43
N THR A 203 3.13 -6.15 10.38
CA THR A 203 3.04 -5.74 11.79
C THR A 203 4.42 -5.44 12.33
N ALA A 204 4.56 -4.30 13.02
CA ALA A 204 5.77 -3.91 13.70
C ALA A 204 5.70 -4.24 15.20
N TYR A 205 6.78 -4.81 15.72
CA TYR A 205 6.97 -5.17 17.12
C TYR A 205 8.03 -4.25 17.70
N TYR A 206 7.65 -3.39 18.64
CA TYR A 206 8.55 -2.38 19.21
C TYR A 206 8.22 -2.07 20.67
N ALA A 207 9.23 -2.12 21.54
CA ALA A 207 9.12 -1.75 22.96
C ALA A 207 7.96 -2.45 23.70
N ASN A 208 7.77 -3.74 23.44
CA ASN A 208 6.64 -4.57 23.92
C ASN A 208 5.25 -4.17 23.37
N GLY A 209 5.19 -3.25 22.40
CA GLY A 209 3.99 -2.92 21.66
C GLY A 209 3.93 -3.65 20.31
N VAL A 210 2.72 -4.00 19.91
CA VAL A 210 2.41 -4.59 18.60
C VAL A 210 1.59 -3.57 17.83
N PHE A 211 2.07 -3.18 16.66
CA PHE A 211 1.47 -2.12 15.85
C PHE A 211 1.22 -2.64 14.44
N ASN A 212 -0.05 -2.74 14.04
CA ASN A 212 -0.36 -3.03 12.65
C ASN A 212 0.23 -1.91 11.77
N GLN A 213 1.06 -2.30 10.82
CA GLN A 213 1.75 -1.43 9.88
C GLN A 213 1.42 -1.78 8.42
N GLY A 214 0.36 -2.57 8.24
CA GLY A 214 -0.12 -3.06 6.97
C GLY A 214 -0.90 -2.02 6.17
N ALA A 215 -1.03 -2.33 4.88
CA ALA A 215 -1.71 -1.51 3.89
C ALA A 215 -2.36 -2.42 2.81
N PRO A 216 -3.67 -2.30 2.53
CA PRO A 216 -4.61 -1.45 3.27
C PRO A 216 -4.74 -1.94 4.72
N LYS A 217 -5.41 -1.17 5.57
CA LYS A 217 -5.70 -1.61 6.94
C LYS A 217 -6.72 -2.75 6.92
N PRO A 218 -6.67 -3.66 7.92
CA PRO A 218 -7.71 -4.69 8.08
C PRO A 218 -9.15 -4.16 8.15
N ASP A 219 -9.34 -2.94 8.64
CA ASP A 219 -10.65 -2.27 8.69
C ASP A 219 -11.08 -1.65 7.35
N GLY A 220 -10.28 -1.82 6.29
CA GLY A 220 -10.51 -1.29 4.95
C GLY A 220 -10.07 0.17 4.74
N SER A 221 -9.49 0.82 5.76
CA SER A 221 -8.94 2.17 5.61
C SER A 221 -7.55 2.18 4.95
N GLY A 222 -7.13 3.34 4.45
CA GLY A 222 -5.85 3.48 3.74
C GLY A 222 -5.86 2.89 2.34
N THR A 223 -4.71 2.96 1.66
CA THR A 223 -4.52 2.44 0.30
C THR A 223 -3.67 1.17 0.35
N ALA A 224 -3.83 0.32 -0.66
CA ALA A 224 -2.94 -0.82 -0.88
C ALA A 224 -1.48 -0.38 -1.07
N ALA A 225 -0.54 -1.29 -0.84
CA ALA A 225 0.85 -1.08 -1.22
C ALA A 225 0.96 -1.00 -2.74
N THR A 226 1.81 -0.11 -3.25
CA THR A 226 1.97 0.12 -4.69
C THR A 226 3.43 0.24 -5.05
N GLY A 227 3.78 -0.08 -6.29
CA GLY A 227 5.17 0.02 -6.72
C GLY A 227 5.36 -0.28 -8.19
N THR A 228 6.59 -0.56 -8.58
CA THR A 228 6.95 -0.92 -9.96
C THR A 228 7.77 -2.19 -9.98
N ILE A 229 7.73 -2.94 -11.08
CA ILE A 229 8.63 -4.06 -11.33
C ILE A 229 9.14 -4.01 -12.78
N ASP A 230 10.46 -4.13 -12.93
CA ASP A 230 11.09 -4.22 -14.24
C ASP A 230 10.80 -5.61 -14.85
N PRO A 231 10.18 -5.68 -16.04
CA PRO A 231 9.72 -6.93 -16.64
C PRO A 231 10.86 -7.86 -17.10
N THR A 232 12.10 -7.36 -17.12
CA THR A 232 13.27 -8.12 -17.58
C THR A 232 14.11 -8.61 -16.42
N THR A 233 14.27 -7.79 -15.39
CA THR A 233 15.21 -8.03 -14.28
C THR A 233 14.52 -8.42 -12.99
N GLY A 234 13.22 -8.14 -12.84
CA GLY A 234 12.49 -8.32 -11.58
C GLY A 234 12.86 -7.29 -10.52
N ALA A 235 13.66 -6.28 -10.86
CA ALA A 235 13.96 -5.17 -9.96
C ALA A 235 12.67 -4.42 -9.62
N PHE A 236 12.40 -4.19 -8.34
CA PHE A 236 11.15 -3.61 -7.89
C PHE A 236 11.33 -2.49 -6.87
N THR A 237 10.30 -1.65 -6.78
CA THR A 237 10.02 -0.80 -5.63
C THR A 237 8.63 -1.15 -5.10
N LEU A 238 8.42 -1.02 -3.80
CA LEU A 238 7.12 -1.20 -3.15
C LEU A 238 7.01 -0.23 -1.99
N ASP A 239 6.02 0.65 -2.08
CA ASP A 239 5.77 1.74 -1.14
C ASP A 239 4.39 1.60 -0.52
N TRP A 240 4.31 1.88 0.78
CA TRP A 240 3.02 2.05 1.44
C TRP A 240 3.13 2.93 2.69
N THR A 241 1.96 3.41 3.11
CA THR A 241 1.81 4.16 4.35
C THR A 241 0.80 3.47 5.23
N SER A 242 0.98 3.54 6.54
CA SER A 242 0.08 2.89 7.48
C SER A 242 -0.07 3.72 8.75
N LEU A 243 -1.30 4.22 8.98
CA LEU A 243 -1.67 4.99 10.17
C LEU A 243 -1.65 4.07 11.40
N ILE A 244 -0.97 4.49 12.45
CA ILE A 244 -0.94 3.79 13.73
C ILE A 244 -2.16 4.21 14.54
N VAL A 245 -2.92 3.22 15.00
CA VAL A 245 -4.06 3.40 15.89
C VAL A 245 -3.74 2.73 17.22
N GLY A 246 -3.70 3.54 18.29
CA GLY A 246 -3.37 3.11 19.64
C GLY A 246 -1.88 3.10 19.99
N GLY A 247 -1.61 2.82 21.27
CA GLY A 247 -0.26 2.76 21.84
C GLY A 247 0.47 4.11 21.88
N SER A 248 1.80 4.07 21.96
CA SER A 248 2.64 5.27 22.13
C SER A 248 2.77 6.14 20.88
N PHE A 249 2.43 5.59 19.71
CA PHE A 249 2.52 6.26 18.41
C PHE A 249 1.14 6.49 17.79
N ASP A 250 0.09 6.54 18.61
CA ASP A 250 -1.27 6.81 18.13
C ASP A 250 -1.33 8.08 17.26
N GLY A 251 -1.91 7.96 16.06
CA GLY A 251 -2.04 9.03 15.07
C GLY A 251 -0.80 9.26 14.20
N PHE A 252 0.31 8.57 14.43
CA PHE A 252 1.50 8.63 13.57
C PHE A 252 1.31 7.76 12.34
N THR A 253 2.04 8.03 11.26
CA THR A 253 1.97 7.23 10.04
C THR A 253 3.35 6.65 9.72
N GLY A 254 3.45 5.33 9.68
CA GLY A 254 4.63 4.65 9.15
C GLY A 254 4.67 4.78 7.64
N VAL A 255 5.85 5.06 7.09
CA VAL A 255 6.13 5.15 5.65
C VAL A 255 7.19 4.11 5.34
N TRP A 256 6.84 3.15 4.51
CA TRP A 256 7.67 2.00 4.19
C TRP A 256 8.04 2.04 2.71
N HIS A 257 9.31 1.78 2.45
CA HIS A 257 9.85 1.64 1.10
C HIS A 257 10.71 0.38 1.07
N LEU A 258 10.33 -0.58 0.24
CA LEU A 258 11.13 -1.75 -0.07
C LEU A 258 11.60 -1.66 -1.52
N GLU A 259 12.88 -1.94 -1.72
CA GLU A 259 13.52 -2.00 -3.03
C GLU A 259 14.37 -3.27 -3.10
N GLY A 260 14.33 -3.97 -4.24
CA GLY A 260 15.20 -5.10 -4.48
C GLY A 260 14.83 -5.87 -5.75
N VAL A 261 14.96 -7.19 -5.71
CA VAL A 261 14.64 -8.07 -6.84
C VAL A 261 13.64 -9.14 -6.39
N PHE A 262 12.58 -9.32 -7.18
CA PHE A 262 11.61 -10.38 -6.95
C PHE A 262 12.16 -11.73 -7.43
N THR A 263 12.06 -12.75 -6.58
CA THR A 263 12.42 -14.14 -6.90
C THR A 263 11.17 -15.02 -6.74
N PRO A 264 10.62 -15.60 -7.83
CA PRO A 264 9.47 -16.49 -7.75
C PRO A 264 9.74 -17.72 -6.87
N ASN A 265 8.71 -18.21 -6.19
CA ASN A 265 8.74 -19.55 -5.61
C ASN A 265 8.89 -20.59 -6.73
N GLY A 266 9.78 -21.57 -6.52
CA GLY A 266 10.06 -22.66 -7.47
C GLY A 266 9.01 -23.76 -7.49
#